data_AF-A0A2N6C5Y3-F1
#
_entry.id   AF-A0A2N6C5Y3-F1
#
_cell.length_a   1.000
_cell.length_b   1.000
_cell.length_c   1.000
_cell.angle_alpha   90.00
_cell.angle_beta   90.00
_cell.angle_gamma   90.00
#
_symmetry.space_group_name_H-M   'P 1'
#
loop_
_entity.id
_entity.type
_entity.pdbx_description
1 polymer ?
#
loop_
_entity_poly.entity_id
_entity_poly.type
_entity_poly.pdbx_seq_one_letter_code
_entity_poly.pdbx_strand_id
1 'polypeptide(L)'
;MEEPITGKDVTDLFRGCLVMRRRDFLKAVTAGVLLSGIDPFSFVSAAQLFPPPQHLSQSDFDGHIKDYIYKMENFDHPHSGDVILKKNQLSLLNACVSRLKRLQSMAGHGNFNIMSFDDGLAIARKYPQVGSFTKEELDFLEKIFYSDSTIYGFLGEKPINNITTRIKEKEVVNISGSGNYLYQGAPREMYERLKKQVGDQ
;
A
#
# COMPACT_ATOMS: atom_id res chain seq x y z
N MET A 1 -19.72 -43.84 8.34
CA MET A 1 -21.03 -43.29 8.71
C MET A 1 -20.75 -41.86 9.14
N GLU A 2 -20.76 -40.97 8.17
CA GLU A 2 -21.91 -40.12 7.79
C GLU A 2 -21.87 -38.83 8.64
N GLU A 3 -21.96 -37.60 8.13
CA GLU A 3 -21.95 -36.94 6.83
C GLU A 3 -21.74 -35.43 7.16
N PRO A 4 -21.19 -34.61 6.26
CA PRO A 4 -20.88 -33.20 6.51
C PRO A 4 -22.12 -32.30 6.36
N ILE A 5 -22.19 -31.25 7.19
CA ILE A 5 -23.28 -30.28 7.19
C ILE A 5 -23.19 -29.41 5.92
N THR A 6 -24.13 -29.66 5.02
CA THR A 6 -24.33 -29.00 3.73
C THR A 6 -24.66 -27.51 3.87
N GLY A 7 -24.07 -26.71 2.98
CA GLY A 7 -24.38 -25.30 2.83
C GLY A 7 -25.82 -25.05 2.37
N LYS A 8 -26.46 -24.05 2.99
CA LYS A 8 -27.66 -23.43 2.42
C LYS A 8 -27.99 -22.02 2.90
N ASP A 9 -27.14 -21.34 3.67
CA ASP A 9 -27.59 -20.15 4.40
C ASP A 9 -26.77 -18.87 4.20
N VAL A 10 -26.07 -18.73 3.06
CA VAL A 10 -25.34 -17.49 2.72
C VAL A 10 -25.76 -16.89 1.38
N THR A 11 -26.62 -17.56 0.62
CA THR A 11 -27.03 -17.10 -0.72
C THR A 11 -28.23 -16.16 -0.77
N ASP A 12 -28.92 -15.92 0.35
CA ASP A 12 -30.19 -15.17 0.34
C ASP A 12 -30.10 -13.68 0.75
N LEU A 13 -28.90 -13.15 1.02
CA LEU A 13 -28.76 -11.72 1.38
C LEU A 13 -28.30 -10.78 0.25
N PHE A 14 -28.10 -11.27 -0.98
CA PHE A 14 -27.68 -10.45 -2.13
C PHE A 14 -28.69 -10.46 -3.29
N ARG A 15 -30.00 -10.46 -2.98
CA ARG A 15 -31.06 -10.46 -3.99
C ARG A 15 -31.43 -9.08 -4.53
N GLY A 16 -30.43 -8.23 -4.78
CA GLY A 16 -30.69 -6.84 -5.21
C GLY A 16 -29.53 -6.11 -5.85
N CYS A 17 -28.54 -6.79 -6.44
CA CYS A 17 -27.51 -6.14 -7.24
C CYS A 17 -27.62 -6.60 -8.69
N LEU A 18 -27.91 -5.66 -9.59
CA LEU A 18 -27.87 -5.88 -11.02
C LEU A 18 -26.43 -6.22 -11.40
N VAL A 19 -26.12 -7.52 -11.48
CA VAL A 19 -24.80 -8.01 -11.89
C VAL A 19 -24.62 -7.68 -13.37
N MET A 20 -24.14 -6.46 -13.63
CA MET A 20 -23.75 -6.06 -14.97
C MET A 20 -22.48 -6.84 -15.32
N ARG A 21 -22.58 -7.75 -16.29
CA ARG A 21 -21.43 -8.56 -16.73
C ARG A 21 -20.37 -7.62 -17.29
N ARG A 22 -19.10 -7.87 -16.97
CA ARG A 22 -17.94 -7.07 -17.42
C ARG A 22 -17.94 -6.77 -18.93
N ARG A 23 -18.42 -7.72 -19.74
CA ARG A 23 -18.59 -7.57 -21.20
C ARG A 23 -19.62 -6.51 -21.59
N ASP A 24 -20.69 -6.38 -20.81
CA ASP A 24 -21.78 -5.47 -21.08
C ASP A 24 -21.40 -4.03 -20.67
N PHE A 25 -20.57 -3.89 -19.62
CA PHE A 25 -19.93 -2.61 -19.27
C PHE A 25 -18.98 -2.11 -20.37
N LEU A 26 -18.10 -2.97 -20.90
CA LEU A 26 -17.20 -2.57 -22.00
C LEU A 26 -17.98 -2.11 -23.23
N LYS A 27 -19.06 -2.82 -23.59
CA LYS A 27 -19.93 -2.41 -24.70
C LYS A 27 -20.60 -1.06 -24.46
N ALA A 28 -21.05 -0.79 -23.23
CA ALA A 28 -21.66 0.49 -22.86
C ALA A 28 -20.66 1.65 -22.95
N VAL A 29 -19.40 1.44 -22.53
CA VAL A 29 -18.33 2.44 -22.65
C VAL A 29 -17.99 2.72 -24.11
N THR A 30 -17.88 1.69 -24.96
CA THR A 30 -17.62 1.87 -26.40
C THR A 30 -18.78 2.57 -27.11
N ALA A 31 -20.02 2.30 -26.72
CA ALA A 31 -21.20 2.97 -27.27
C ALA A 31 -21.30 4.45 -26.84
N GLY A 32 -20.90 4.79 -25.61
CA GLY A 32 -20.89 6.16 -25.10
C GLY A 32 -19.94 7.10 -25.85
N VAL A 33 -18.81 6.57 -26.34
CA VAL A 33 -17.82 7.34 -27.11
C VAL A 33 -18.31 7.67 -28.53
N LEU A 34 -19.17 6.83 -29.12
CA LEU A 34 -19.72 7.07 -30.46
C LEU A 34 -20.84 8.13 -30.48
N LEU A 35 -21.47 8.40 -29.34
CA LEU A 35 -22.61 9.33 -29.25
C LEU A 35 -22.21 10.77 -28.86
N SER A 36 -21.00 11.00 -28.34
CA SER A 36 -20.56 12.32 -27.87
C SER A 36 -19.72 13.12 -28.88
N GLY A 37 -19.45 12.58 -30.07
CA GLY A 37 -18.82 13.33 -31.17
C GLY A 37 -17.40 13.84 -30.89
N ILE A 38 -16.67 13.21 -29.96
CA ILE A 38 -15.26 13.53 -29.72
C ILE A 38 -14.46 13.00 -30.90
N ASP A 39 -13.78 13.92 -31.58
CA ASP A 39 -12.95 13.71 -32.76
C ASP A 39 -11.90 12.61 -32.53
N PRO A 40 -11.76 11.65 -33.46
CA PRO A 40 -10.84 10.51 -33.30
C PRO A 40 -9.35 10.91 -33.24
N PHE A 41 -8.99 12.16 -33.55
CA PHE A 41 -7.61 12.64 -33.50
C PHE A 41 -7.09 12.93 -32.08
N SER A 42 -7.98 13.34 -31.16
CA SER A 42 -7.59 13.60 -29.77
C SER A 42 -7.25 12.32 -28.98
N PHE A 43 -7.81 11.17 -29.38
CA PHE A 43 -7.47 9.86 -28.81
C PHE A 43 -6.10 9.33 -29.27
N VAL A 44 -5.65 9.67 -30.48
CA VAL A 44 -4.35 9.21 -31.01
C VAL A 44 -3.19 9.77 -30.19
N SER A 45 -3.32 11.01 -29.68
CA SER A 45 -2.29 11.66 -28.88
C SER A 45 -2.12 11.01 -27.49
N ALA A 46 -3.21 10.58 -26.87
CA ALA A 46 -3.16 9.85 -25.59
C ALA A 46 -2.65 8.40 -25.76
N ALA A 47 -2.96 7.75 -26.89
CA ALA A 47 -2.49 6.40 -27.18
C ALA A 47 -0.97 6.30 -27.41
N GLN A 48 -0.31 7.40 -27.78
CA GLN A 48 1.15 7.44 -27.98
C GLN A 48 1.94 7.57 -26.66
N LEU A 49 1.30 7.95 -25.55
CA LEU A 49 1.93 8.01 -24.22
C LEU A 49 2.04 6.64 -23.54
N PHE A 50 1.30 5.65 -24.04
CA PHE A 50 1.42 4.26 -23.62
C PHE A 50 2.17 3.51 -24.72
N PRO A 51 3.38 2.97 -24.47
CA PRO A 51 3.97 2.05 -25.43
C PRO A 51 2.93 0.95 -25.73
N PRO A 52 2.72 0.57 -27.00
CA PRO A 52 1.81 -0.51 -27.33
C PRO A 52 2.20 -1.71 -26.46
N PRO A 53 1.23 -2.40 -25.82
CA PRO A 53 1.53 -3.53 -24.97
C PRO A 53 2.45 -4.46 -25.75
N GLN A 54 3.65 -4.65 -25.23
CA GLN A 54 4.61 -5.60 -25.81
C GLN A 54 3.83 -6.90 -25.99
N HIS A 55 3.85 -7.43 -27.21
CA HIS A 55 2.94 -8.47 -27.66
C HIS A 55 3.24 -9.79 -26.93
N LEU A 56 2.80 -9.92 -25.68
CA LEU A 56 2.80 -11.16 -24.92
C LEU A 56 1.95 -12.16 -25.71
N SER A 57 2.49 -13.36 -25.94
CA SER A 57 1.75 -14.39 -26.66
C SER A 57 0.47 -14.73 -25.89
N GLN A 58 -0.62 -15.06 -26.59
CA GLN A 58 -1.90 -15.41 -25.93
C GLN A 58 -1.74 -16.56 -24.92
N SER A 59 -0.77 -17.46 -25.14
CA SER A 59 -0.41 -18.51 -24.19
C SER A 59 0.21 -17.99 -22.90
N ASP A 60 1.03 -16.93 -22.96
CA ASP A 60 1.64 -16.34 -21.76
C ASP A 60 0.59 -15.63 -20.92
N PHE A 61 -0.36 -14.95 -21.57
CA PHE A 61 -1.46 -14.27 -20.90
C PHE A 61 -2.40 -15.23 -20.14
N ASP A 62 -2.73 -16.37 -20.75
CA ASP A 62 -3.53 -17.42 -20.10
C ASP A 62 -2.80 -18.05 -18.91
N GLY A 63 -1.47 -18.21 -19.01
CA GLY A 63 -0.61 -18.64 -17.91
C GLY A 63 -0.62 -17.68 -16.71
N HIS A 64 -0.45 -16.38 -16.97
CA HIS A 64 -0.48 -15.36 -15.90
C HIS A 64 -1.84 -15.24 -15.21
N ILE A 65 -2.95 -15.39 -15.96
CA ILE A 65 -4.29 -15.40 -15.37
C ILE A 65 -4.46 -16.62 -14.47
N LYS A 66 -4.06 -17.81 -14.93
CA LYS A 66 -4.15 -19.04 -14.13
C LYS A 66 -3.31 -18.96 -12.86
N ASP A 67 -2.07 -18.44 -12.94
CA ASP A 67 -1.21 -18.21 -11.78
C ASP A 67 -1.83 -17.22 -10.79
N TYR A 68 -2.41 -16.12 -11.29
CA TYR A 68 -3.08 -15.14 -10.46
C TYR A 68 -4.30 -15.72 -9.73
N ILE A 69 -5.17 -16.44 -10.43
CA ILE A 69 -6.34 -17.10 -9.83
C ILE A 69 -5.90 -18.16 -8.82
N TYR A 70 -4.88 -18.95 -9.13
CA TYR A 70 -4.32 -19.93 -8.20
C TYR A 70 -3.80 -19.26 -6.91
N LYS A 71 -3.10 -18.13 -7.03
CA LYS A 71 -2.65 -17.33 -5.88
C LYS A 71 -3.81 -16.79 -5.05
N MET A 72 -4.88 -16.32 -5.70
CA MET A 72 -6.08 -15.87 -5.01
C MET A 72 -6.78 -17.00 -4.25
N GLU A 73 -6.88 -18.18 -4.85
CA GLU A 73 -7.49 -19.36 -4.21
C GLU A 73 -6.64 -19.90 -3.06
N ASN A 74 -5.31 -19.75 -3.13
CA ASN A 74 -4.35 -20.34 -2.19
C ASN A 74 -3.55 -19.27 -1.44
N PHE A 75 -4.18 -18.15 -1.07
CA PHE A 75 -3.48 -16.95 -0.58
C PHE A 75 -2.59 -17.18 0.66
N ASP A 76 -2.92 -18.17 1.50
CA ASP A 76 -2.17 -18.52 2.72
C ASP A 76 -0.91 -19.36 2.43
N HIS A 77 -0.73 -19.84 1.19
CA HIS A 77 0.40 -20.66 0.81
C HIS A 77 1.54 -19.83 0.24
N PRO A 78 2.81 -20.21 0.49
CA PRO A 78 3.95 -19.56 -0.16
C PRO A 78 3.85 -19.67 -1.67
N HIS A 79 3.97 -18.54 -2.35
CA HIS A 79 3.93 -18.45 -3.80
C HIS A 79 5.30 -18.12 -4.41
N SER A 80 5.43 -18.46 -5.69
CA SER A 80 6.60 -18.04 -6.46
C SER A 80 6.62 -16.52 -6.59
N GLY A 81 7.68 -15.91 -6.07
CA GLY A 81 7.87 -14.46 -6.01
C GLY A 81 7.73 -13.85 -4.61
N ASP A 82 7.32 -14.63 -3.61
CA ASP A 82 7.18 -14.13 -2.25
C ASP A 82 8.53 -13.77 -1.62
N VAL A 83 8.56 -12.69 -0.86
CA VAL A 83 9.74 -12.26 -0.12
C VAL A 83 9.81 -12.99 1.21
N ILE A 84 10.65 -14.03 1.27
CA ILE A 84 10.81 -14.88 2.46
C ILE A 84 12.05 -14.45 3.26
N LEU A 85 11.87 -14.22 4.56
CA LEU A 85 12.97 -13.93 5.47
C LEU A 85 13.65 -15.21 5.96
N LYS A 86 14.98 -15.18 6.03
CA LYS A 86 15.76 -16.22 6.71
C LYS A 86 15.52 -16.13 8.22
N LYS A 87 15.69 -17.24 8.94
CA LYS A 87 15.46 -17.31 10.41
C LYS A 87 16.22 -16.23 11.20
N ASN A 88 17.47 -15.94 10.82
CA ASN A 88 18.28 -14.89 11.45
C ASN A 88 17.72 -13.48 11.17
N GLN A 89 17.22 -13.24 9.96
CA GLN A 89 16.58 -11.96 9.59
C GLN A 89 15.25 -11.77 10.32
N LEU A 90 14.51 -12.85 10.58
CA LEU A 90 13.28 -12.78 11.37
C LEU A 90 13.56 -12.34 12.81
N SER A 91 14.61 -12.89 13.44
CA SER A 91 15.05 -12.44 14.77
C SER A 91 15.44 -10.96 14.78
N LEU A 92 16.15 -10.52 13.74
CA LEU A 92 16.57 -9.13 13.57
C LEU A 92 15.38 -8.18 13.36
N LEU A 93 14.41 -8.59 12.55
CA LEU A 93 13.15 -7.86 12.34
C LEU A 93 12.41 -7.70 13.67
N ASN A 94 12.25 -8.78 14.43
CA ASN A 94 11.56 -8.74 15.73
C ASN A 94 12.27 -7.79 16.71
N ALA A 95 13.60 -7.80 16.74
CA ALA A 95 14.39 -6.89 17.57
C ALA A 95 14.18 -5.42 17.15
N CYS A 96 14.25 -5.13 15.84
CA CYS A 96 14.00 -3.81 15.28
C CYS A 96 12.58 -3.30 15.62
N VAL A 97 11.55 -4.12 15.36
CA VAL A 97 10.15 -3.78 15.64
C VAL A 97 9.93 -3.54 17.12
N SER A 98 10.49 -4.38 18.00
CA SER A 98 10.39 -4.20 19.45
C SER A 98 10.97 -2.86 19.91
N ARG A 99 12.14 -2.49 19.39
CA ARG A 99 12.80 -1.23 19.76
C ARG A 99 12.11 0.00 19.16
N LEU A 100 11.63 -0.09 17.92
CA LEU A 100 10.81 0.97 17.31
C LEU A 100 9.53 1.19 18.09
N LYS A 101 8.88 0.14 18.60
CA LYS A 101 7.72 0.26 19.50
C LYS A 101 8.07 0.99 20.80
N ARG A 102 9.18 0.63 21.45
CA ARG A 102 9.65 1.34 22.67
C ARG A 102 9.96 2.82 22.38
N LEU A 103 10.59 3.10 21.24
CA LEU A 103 10.86 4.45 20.78
C LEU A 103 9.57 5.24 20.53
N GLN A 104 8.57 4.64 19.87
CA GLN A 104 7.25 5.24 19.65
C GLN A 104 6.53 5.51 20.98
N SER A 105 6.57 4.57 21.93
CA SER A 105 5.98 4.78 23.27
C SER A 105 6.67 5.93 24.02
N MET A 106 7.97 6.13 23.81
CA MET A 106 8.73 7.23 24.43
C MET A 106 8.50 8.58 23.77
N ALA A 107 8.50 8.62 22.44
CA ALA A 107 8.29 9.85 21.68
C ALA A 107 6.82 10.29 21.64
N GLY A 108 5.88 9.35 21.78
CA GLY A 108 4.46 9.54 21.55
C GLY A 108 4.08 9.29 20.08
N HIS A 109 2.87 8.76 19.87
CA HIS A 109 2.39 8.32 18.55
C HIS A 109 2.48 9.39 17.47
N GLY A 110 2.03 10.62 17.76
CA GLY A 110 2.08 11.70 16.78
C GLY A 110 3.50 12.15 16.47
N ASN A 111 4.30 12.43 17.50
CA ASN A 111 5.67 12.91 17.31
C ASN A 111 6.53 11.88 16.56
N PHE A 112 6.32 10.58 16.82
CA PHE A 112 7.02 9.51 16.11
C PHE A 112 6.83 9.55 14.58
N ASN A 113 5.67 10.00 14.10
CA ASN A 113 5.37 10.05 12.66
C ASN A 113 6.16 11.12 11.89
N ILE A 114 6.61 12.18 12.56
CA ILE A 114 7.36 13.30 11.93
C ILE A 114 8.82 13.36 12.38
N MET A 115 9.19 12.56 13.37
CA MET A 115 10.54 12.48 13.92
C MET A 115 11.51 11.95 12.87
N SER A 116 12.69 12.57 12.74
CA SER A 116 13.73 12.06 11.87
C SER A 116 14.38 10.80 12.45
N PHE A 117 14.94 9.95 11.58
CA PHE A 117 15.63 8.75 12.04
C PHE A 117 16.79 9.07 12.99
N ASP A 118 17.57 10.12 12.70
CA ASP A 118 18.69 10.56 13.53
C ASP A 118 18.25 11.01 14.93
N ASP A 119 17.13 11.72 15.04
CA ASP A 119 16.57 12.09 16.35
C ASP A 119 16.12 10.85 17.11
N GLY A 120 15.49 9.90 16.43
CA GLY A 120 15.11 8.61 16.99
C GLY A 120 16.31 7.85 17.56
N LEU A 121 17.43 7.83 16.84
CA LEU A 121 18.68 7.23 17.31
C LEU A 121 19.26 7.99 18.51
N ALA A 122 19.18 9.32 18.53
CA ALA A 122 19.63 10.12 19.66
C ALA A 122 18.82 9.83 20.92
N ILE A 123 17.49 9.70 20.80
CA ILE A 123 16.60 9.29 21.90
C ILE A 123 16.95 7.87 22.36
N ALA A 124 17.10 6.93 21.43
CA ALA A 124 17.43 5.54 21.74
C ALA A 124 18.75 5.38 22.52
N ARG A 125 19.74 6.22 22.22
CA ARG A 125 21.02 6.28 22.97
C ARG A 125 20.86 6.88 24.37
N LYS A 126 20.06 7.93 24.49
CA LYS A 126 19.90 8.70 25.75
C LYS A 126 19.02 7.97 26.77
N TYR A 127 18.03 7.22 26.30
CA TYR A 127 16.98 6.64 27.15
C TYR A 127 17.10 5.10 27.21
N PRO A 128 17.56 4.53 28.34
CA PRO A 128 17.75 3.08 28.48
C PRO A 128 16.48 2.26 28.23
N GLN A 129 15.30 2.82 28.51
CA GLN A 129 14.03 2.14 28.25
C GLN A 129 13.76 1.89 26.76
N VAL A 130 14.37 2.65 25.85
CA VAL A 130 14.34 2.35 24.42
C VAL A 130 15.48 1.39 24.07
N GLY A 131 16.68 1.73 24.52
CA GLY A 131 17.91 0.99 24.25
C GLY A 131 18.49 1.34 22.88
N SER A 132 19.83 1.36 22.78
CA SER A 132 20.52 1.69 21.54
C SER A 132 20.29 0.62 20.46
N PHE A 133 20.27 1.05 19.20
CA PHE A 133 20.29 0.14 18.05
C PHE A 133 21.69 -0.44 17.89
N THR A 134 21.77 -1.74 17.60
CA THR A 134 23.04 -2.38 17.22
C THR A 134 23.35 -2.07 15.75
N LYS A 135 24.60 -2.32 15.34
CA LYS A 135 24.99 -2.10 13.95
C LYS A 135 24.19 -2.98 12.99
N GLU A 136 23.97 -4.24 13.35
CA GLU A 136 23.20 -5.19 12.53
C GLU A 136 21.75 -4.71 12.32
N GLU A 137 21.16 -4.09 13.33
CA GLU A 137 19.80 -3.54 13.25
C GLU A 137 19.75 -2.31 12.35
N LEU A 138 20.75 -1.42 12.45
CA LEU A 138 20.86 -0.26 11.57
C LEU A 138 21.04 -0.68 10.12
N ASP A 139 21.98 -1.59 9.85
CA ASP A 139 22.24 -2.12 8.51
C ASP A 139 20.99 -2.80 7.93
N PHE A 140 20.21 -3.47 8.77
CA PHE A 140 18.96 -4.12 8.36
C PHE A 140 17.83 -3.12 8.06
N LEU A 141 17.64 -2.12 8.91
CA LEU A 141 16.67 -1.06 8.68
C LEU A 141 17.00 -0.26 7.42
N GLU A 142 18.27 0.06 7.20
CA GLU A 142 18.75 0.72 5.99
C GLU A 142 18.48 -0.13 4.75
N LYS A 143 18.82 -1.43 4.81
CA LYS A 143 18.51 -2.37 3.73
C LYS A 143 17.02 -2.39 3.39
N ILE A 144 16.13 -2.51 4.39
CA ILE A 144 14.68 -2.50 4.15
C ILE A 144 14.25 -1.17 3.53
N PHE A 145 14.74 -0.04 4.07
CA PHE A 145 14.35 1.28 3.60
C PHE A 145 14.72 1.49 2.13
N TYR A 146 15.90 1.07 1.69
CA TYR A 146 16.37 1.25 0.31
C TYR A 146 15.99 0.11 -0.64
N SER A 147 15.34 -0.94 -0.15
CA SER A 147 14.82 -2.00 -1.01
C SER A 147 13.71 -1.44 -1.92
N ASP A 148 13.64 -1.97 -3.15
CA ASP A 148 12.56 -1.67 -4.08
C ASP A 148 11.22 -2.03 -3.43
N SER A 149 10.34 -1.04 -3.28
CA SER A 149 9.07 -1.23 -2.58
C SER A 149 8.03 -1.98 -3.41
N THR A 150 8.23 -2.06 -4.74
CA THR A 150 7.30 -2.76 -5.64
C THR A 150 7.27 -4.27 -5.38
N ILE A 151 8.37 -4.84 -4.88
CA ILE A 151 8.44 -6.26 -4.49
C ILE A 151 7.53 -6.59 -3.30
N TYR A 152 7.14 -5.58 -2.52
CA TYR A 152 6.21 -5.70 -1.40
C TYR A 152 4.78 -5.27 -1.75
N GLY A 153 4.52 -4.95 -3.03
CA GLY A 153 3.21 -4.49 -3.50
C GLY A 153 2.94 -3.00 -3.30
N PHE A 154 3.94 -2.19 -2.94
CA PHE A 154 3.79 -0.73 -2.91
C PHE A 154 4.02 -0.15 -4.31
N LEU A 155 2.95 0.35 -4.93
CA LEU A 155 2.97 0.91 -6.29
C LEU A 155 3.10 2.44 -6.34
N GLY A 156 3.05 3.11 -5.20
CA GLY A 156 3.19 4.56 -5.10
C GLY A 156 4.66 4.99 -5.01
N GLU A 157 4.91 6.26 -5.32
CA GLU A 157 6.20 6.87 -5.08
C GLU A 157 6.47 7.00 -3.57
N LYS A 158 7.73 6.75 -3.18
CA LYS A 158 8.14 6.90 -1.79
C LYS A 158 8.17 8.39 -1.42
N PRO A 159 7.43 8.83 -0.37
CA PRO A 159 7.41 10.25 -0.01
C PRO A 159 8.76 10.81 0.46
N ILE A 160 9.64 9.93 0.97
CA ILE A 160 10.98 10.26 1.44
C ILE A 160 12.00 9.32 0.80
N ASN A 161 13.06 9.86 0.21
CA ASN A 161 14.05 9.04 -0.51
C ASN A 161 15.27 8.68 0.34
N ASN A 162 15.46 9.33 1.48
CA ASN A 162 16.57 9.06 2.39
C ASN A 162 16.03 8.82 3.80
N ILE A 163 16.53 7.79 4.47
CA ILE A 163 16.12 7.41 5.83
C ILE A 163 16.39 8.52 6.85
N THR A 164 17.40 9.37 6.63
CA THR A 164 17.76 10.48 7.52
C THR A 164 17.04 11.78 7.18
N THR A 165 16.09 11.76 6.23
CA THR A 165 15.31 12.95 5.85
C THR A 165 14.58 13.52 7.07
N ARG A 166 14.75 14.82 7.32
CA ARG A 166 14.02 15.55 8.35
C ARG A 166 12.82 16.25 7.75
N ILE A 167 11.63 15.92 8.24
CA ILE A 167 10.39 16.64 7.93
C ILE A 167 10.39 17.94 8.75
N LYS A 168 10.16 19.09 8.09
CA LYS A 168 10.09 20.36 8.80
C LYS A 168 8.71 20.53 9.42
N GLU A 169 8.64 20.88 10.71
CA GLU A 169 7.37 21.09 11.41
C GLU A 169 6.46 22.10 10.69
N LYS A 170 7.05 23.15 10.10
CA LYS A 170 6.32 24.16 9.32
C LYS A 170 5.68 23.64 8.03
N GLU A 171 6.04 22.44 7.55
CA GLU A 171 5.52 21.83 6.33
C GLU A 171 4.37 20.86 6.62
N VAL A 172 4.12 20.57 7.90
CA VAL A 172 3.08 19.65 8.34
C VAL A 172 2.09 20.35 9.26
N VAL A 173 0.91 19.75 9.40
CA VAL A 173 -0.12 20.16 10.35
C VAL A 173 -0.60 18.91 11.10
N ASN A 174 -0.74 19.03 12.41
CA ASN A 174 -1.35 17.97 13.22
C ASN A 174 -2.85 17.91 12.95
N ILE A 175 -3.38 16.72 12.72
CA ILE A 175 -4.82 16.48 12.62
C ILE A 175 -5.33 16.06 14.00
N SER A 176 -5.90 17.02 14.72
CA SER A 176 -6.42 16.84 16.08
C SER A 176 -7.31 15.61 16.20
N GLY A 177 -7.11 14.83 17.26
CA GLY A 177 -7.87 13.61 17.54
C GLY A 177 -7.42 12.37 16.75
N SER A 178 -6.65 12.52 15.66
CA SER A 178 -6.17 11.38 14.88
C SER A 178 -4.80 10.85 15.30
N GLY A 179 -3.99 11.68 15.98
CA GLY A 179 -2.59 11.39 16.26
C GLY A 179 -1.69 11.41 15.01
N ASN A 180 -2.17 11.89 13.87
CA ASN A 180 -1.44 11.93 12.60
C ASN A 180 -1.12 13.36 12.15
N TYR A 181 -0.16 13.46 11.23
CA TYR A 181 0.24 14.70 10.57
C TYR A 181 -0.05 14.60 9.08
N LEU A 182 -0.40 15.74 8.48
CA LEU A 182 -0.52 15.88 7.04
C LEU A 182 0.40 17.00 6.55
N TYR A 183 0.96 16.82 5.36
CA TYR A 183 1.64 17.90 4.65
C TYR A 183 0.66 19.03 4.32
N GLN A 184 1.15 20.26 4.39
CA GLN A 184 0.40 21.44 3.98
C GLN A 184 0.18 21.46 2.46
N GLY A 185 -0.74 22.32 2.00
CA GLY A 185 -1.13 22.42 0.59
C GLY A 185 -2.10 21.31 0.16
N ALA A 186 -1.86 20.74 -1.02
CA ALA A 186 -2.79 19.81 -1.67
C ALA A 186 -3.22 18.59 -0.80
N PRO A 187 -2.34 17.94 0.00
CA PRO A 187 -2.76 16.83 0.85
C PRO A 187 -3.78 17.25 1.92
N ARG A 188 -3.54 18.40 2.57
CA ARG A 188 -4.47 18.98 3.54
C ARG A 188 -5.80 19.35 2.89
N GLU A 189 -5.77 20.01 1.73
CA GLU A 189 -6.98 20.41 1.00
C GLU A 189 -7.82 19.20 0.58
N MET A 190 -7.17 18.13 0.13
CA MET A 190 -7.83 16.86 -0.20
C MET A 190 -8.48 16.25 1.05
N TYR A 191 -7.77 16.21 2.17
CA TYR A 191 -8.30 15.72 3.44
C TYR A 191 -9.56 16.48 3.88
N GLU A 192 -9.54 17.81 3.87
CA GLU A 192 -10.69 18.63 4.26
C GLU A 192 -11.89 18.43 3.31
N ARG A 193 -11.63 18.29 2.01
CA ARG A 193 -12.67 17.97 1.02
C ARG A 193 -13.32 16.62 1.31
N LEU A 194 -12.51 15.59 1.56
CA LEU A 194 -13.00 14.24 1.85
C LEU A 194 -13.79 14.22 3.17
N LYS A 195 -13.28 14.88 4.21
CA LYS A 195 -13.97 15.00 5.50
C LYS A 195 -15.36 15.62 5.33
N LYS A 196 -15.46 16.70 4.54
CA LYS A 196 -16.75 17.34 4.23
C LYS A 196 -17.73 16.43 3.47
N GLN A 197 -17.22 15.56 2.60
CA GLN A 197 -18.03 14.63 1.81
C GLN A 197 -18.51 13.41 2.60
N VAL A 198 -17.67 12.90 3.51
CA VAL A 198 -17.98 11.72 4.33
C VAL A 198 -18.84 12.10 5.54
N GLY A 199 -18.74 13.34 6.02
CA GLY A 199 -19.47 13.83 7.21
C GLY A 199 -18.71 13.57 8.51
N ASP A 200 -19.10 14.28 9.57
CA ASP A 200 -18.55 14.08 10.92
C ASP A 200 -19.13 12.79 11.52
N GLN A 201 -18.43 11.67 11.35
CA GLN A 201 -18.61 10.49 12.19
C GLN A 201 -17.58 10.47 13.31
#